data_AF-A0A7S2KZQ3-F1
#
_entry.id   AF-A0A7S2KZQ3-F1
#
_cell.length_a   1.000
_cell.length_b   1.000
_cell.length_c   1.000
_cell.angle_alpha   90.00
_cell.angle_beta   90.00
_cell.angle_gamma   90.00
#
_symmetry.space_group_name_H-M   'P 1'
#
loop_
_entity.id
_entity.type
_entity.pdbx_description
1 polymer ?
#
loop_
_entity_poly.entity_id
_entity_poly.type
_entity_poly.pdbx_seq_one_letter_code
_entity_poly.pdbx_strand_id
1 'polypeptide(L)'
;NNTMTALKATPTIDTTILRQATEALIKHHKSKAESSKSLLGDEEGIIVAFSLLKVPHSGQTNVKPIRISIPHALVDRSDVEVCLIVKQESKEWVEEMIDQYSEYMKCVKKVIGLDNLRKNYGRYDQRRELLSSYDLFLADDRIIPMLRSALGNKFIERKKFPVPLKLTKKEVLPLAVKRAVEATYMYQTRGTSMSVRAGN
;
A
#
# COMPACT_ATOMS: atom_id res chain seq x y z
N ASN A 1 40.46 -21.96 1.70
CA ASN A 1 39.53 -20.93 2.22
C ASN A 1 38.44 -20.69 1.21
N ASN A 2 37.33 -21.41 1.38
CA ASN A 2 36.29 -21.63 0.38
C ASN A 2 34.92 -21.26 0.99
N THR A 3 34.41 -20.04 0.74
CA THR A 3 33.01 -19.66 1.01
C THR A 3 32.56 -18.54 0.07
N MET A 4 32.49 -18.85 -1.23
CA MET A 4 31.51 -18.22 -2.13
C MET A 4 30.49 -19.30 -2.50
N THR A 5 29.62 -19.63 -1.55
CA THR A 5 28.59 -20.66 -1.74
C THR A 5 27.27 -19.99 -2.09
N ALA A 6 27.03 -19.93 -3.40
CA ALA A 6 25.73 -20.05 -4.06
C ALA A 6 24.57 -19.17 -3.53
N LEU A 7 24.28 -18.09 -4.27
CA LEU A 7 22.93 -17.58 -4.48
C LEU A 7 22.09 -18.76 -5.02
N LYS A 8 21.43 -19.49 -4.12
CA LYS A 8 20.57 -20.62 -4.43
C LYS A 8 19.46 -20.14 -5.37
N ALA A 9 19.28 -20.88 -6.45
CA ALA A 9 18.28 -20.70 -7.49
C ALA A 9 16.92 -20.25 -6.93
N THR A 10 16.35 -19.23 -7.55
CA THR A 10 14.95 -18.84 -7.33
C THR A 10 14.08 -20.09 -7.55
N PRO A 11 13.32 -20.57 -6.55
CA PRO A 11 12.38 -21.66 -6.76
C PRO A 11 11.38 -21.18 -7.82
N THR A 12 11.48 -21.75 -9.01
CA THR A 12 10.62 -21.38 -10.12
C THR A 12 9.29 -22.07 -9.86
N ILE A 13 8.25 -21.29 -9.58
CA ILE A 13 6.90 -21.82 -9.41
C ILE A 13 6.44 -22.33 -10.77
N ASP A 14 5.82 -23.51 -10.81
CA ASP A 14 5.26 -24.06 -12.05
C ASP A 14 4.12 -23.17 -12.56
N THR A 15 4.36 -22.52 -13.69
CA THR A 15 3.42 -21.60 -14.33
C THR A 15 2.19 -22.34 -14.87
N THR A 16 2.31 -23.63 -15.18
CA THR A 16 1.22 -24.46 -15.68
C THR A 16 0.17 -24.68 -14.60
N ILE A 17 0.62 -25.08 -13.41
CA ILE A 17 -0.23 -25.31 -12.24
C ILE A 17 -0.88 -24.00 -11.80
N LEU A 18 -0.10 -22.91 -11.76
CA LEU A 18 -0.62 -21.58 -11.43
C LEU A 18 -1.76 -21.17 -12.36
N ARG A 19 -1.56 -21.31 -13.68
CA ARG A 19 -2.58 -20.95 -14.67
C ARG A 19 -3.86 -21.76 -14.46
N GLN A 20 -3.75 -23.08 -14.36
CA GLN A 20 -4.91 -23.95 -14.11
C GLN A 20 -5.65 -23.59 -12.83
N ALA A 21 -4.92 -23.31 -11.74
CA ALA A 21 -5.49 -22.89 -10.47
C ALA A 21 -6.24 -21.55 -10.59
N THR A 22 -5.66 -20.57 -11.30
CA THR A 22 -6.31 -19.26 -11.51
C THR A 22 -7.55 -19.36 -12.37
N GLU A 23 -7.53 -20.15 -13.45
CA GLU A 23 -8.69 -20.37 -14.32
C GLU A 23 -9.84 -21.06 -13.57
N ALA A 24 -9.51 -22.09 -12.77
CA ALA A 24 -10.48 -22.78 -11.93
C ALA A 24 -11.10 -21.86 -10.88
N LEU A 25 -10.30 -20.99 -10.25
CA LEU A 25 -10.77 -20.02 -9.27
C LEU A 25 -11.72 -18.99 -9.89
N ILE A 26 -11.37 -18.44 -11.06
CA ILE A 26 -12.20 -17.48 -11.79
C ILE A 26 -13.53 -18.12 -12.19
N LYS A 27 -13.51 -19.37 -12.69
CA LYS A 27 -14.72 -20.12 -13.06
C LYS A 27 -15.64 -20.34 -11.86
N HIS A 28 -15.08 -20.78 -10.73
CA HIS A 28 -15.84 -20.99 -9.50
C HIS A 28 -16.46 -19.68 -8.99
N HIS A 29 -15.71 -18.58 -9.01
CA HIS A 29 -16.21 -17.28 -8.58
C HIS A 29 -17.40 -16.81 -9.43
N LYS A 30 -17.31 -16.91 -10.78
CA LYS A 30 -18.42 -16.59 -11.68
C LYS A 30 -19.68 -17.40 -11.39
N SER A 31 -19.53 -18.72 -11.16
CA SER A 31 -20.68 -19.57 -10.82
C SER A 31 -21.31 -19.24 -9.46
N LYS A 32 -20.51 -18.74 -8.50
CA LYS A 32 -21.01 -18.42 -7.15
C LYS A 32 -21.72 -17.06 -7.11
N ALA A 33 -21.26 -16.08 -7.88
CA ALA A 33 -21.89 -14.77 -8.01
C ALA A 33 -23.37 -14.85 -8.48
N GLU A 34 -23.72 -15.87 -9.27
CA GLU A 34 -25.11 -16.12 -9.68
C GLU A 34 -26.00 -16.61 -8.53
N SER A 35 -25.42 -17.27 -7.52
CA SER A 35 -26.14 -17.91 -6.41
C SER A 35 -26.25 -17.05 -5.13
N SER A 36 -25.27 -16.18 -4.87
CA SER A 36 -25.20 -15.38 -3.66
C SER A 36 -25.05 -13.90 -4.00
N LYS A 37 -26.15 -13.24 -4.36
CA LYS A 37 -26.20 -11.77 -4.48
C LYS A 37 -26.17 -11.16 -3.08
N SER A 38 -24.97 -10.99 -2.51
CA SER A 38 -24.77 -10.05 -1.40
C SER A 38 -25.17 -8.66 -1.88
N LEU A 39 -26.04 -7.98 -1.13
CA LEU A 39 -26.55 -6.64 -1.47
C LEU A 39 -25.47 -5.55 -1.41
N LEU A 40 -24.36 -5.87 -0.74
CA LEU A 40 -23.16 -5.05 -0.65
C LEU A 40 -22.13 -5.76 -1.55
N GLY A 41 -21.79 -5.15 -2.68
CA GLY A 41 -20.85 -5.72 -3.64
C GLY A 41 -19.60 -6.22 -2.93
N ASP A 42 -19.27 -7.49 -3.15
CA ASP A 42 -18.03 -8.04 -2.63
C ASP A 42 -16.89 -7.29 -3.31
N GLU A 43 -15.91 -6.80 -2.55
CA GLU A 43 -14.67 -6.31 -3.17
C GLU A 43 -13.99 -7.51 -3.85
N GLU A 44 -14.21 -7.62 -5.15
CA GLU A 44 -13.60 -8.63 -6.00
C GLU A 44 -12.09 -8.36 -6.06
N GLY A 45 -11.33 -9.35 -5.63
CA GLY A 45 -9.88 -9.23 -5.51
C GLY A 45 -9.22 -10.58 -5.33
N ILE A 46 -8.21 -10.84 -6.16
CA ILE A 46 -7.36 -12.02 -6.02
C ILE A 46 -6.29 -11.71 -4.98
N ILE A 47 -6.26 -12.51 -3.92
CA ILE A 47 -5.30 -12.40 -2.83
C ILE A 47 -4.41 -13.64 -2.82
N VAL A 48 -3.10 -13.43 -2.80
CA VAL A 48 -2.12 -14.50 -2.58
C VAL A 48 -1.80 -14.57 -1.10
N ALA A 49 -2.02 -15.73 -0.50
CA ALA A 49 -1.69 -16.01 0.90
C ALA A 49 -0.40 -16.83 1.00
N PHE A 50 0.56 -16.32 1.75
CA PHE A 50 1.82 -16.97 2.06
C PHE A 50 1.75 -17.60 3.45
N SER A 51 2.13 -18.87 3.55
CA SER A 51 2.31 -19.57 4.82
C SER A 51 3.79 -19.83 5.04
N LEU A 52 4.34 -19.28 6.12
CA LEU A 52 5.74 -19.34 6.48
C LEU A 52 5.96 -20.45 7.51
N LEU A 53 7.05 -21.20 7.38
CA LEU A 53 7.44 -22.23 8.34
C LEU A 53 7.84 -21.63 9.71
N LYS A 54 8.43 -20.42 9.70
CA LYS A 54 8.88 -19.72 10.90
C LYS A 54 8.37 -18.29 10.91
N VAL A 55 7.97 -17.83 12.09
CA VAL A 55 7.57 -16.43 12.31
C VAL A 55 8.78 -15.53 12.03
N PRO A 56 8.62 -14.47 11.22
CA PRO A 56 9.68 -13.49 10.99
C PRO A 56 10.22 -12.90 12.31
N HIS A 57 11.55 -12.91 12.50
CA HIS A 57 12.23 -12.61 13.78
C HIS A 57 12.21 -11.14 14.24
N SER A 58 11.41 -10.26 13.64
CA SER A 58 11.25 -8.93 14.22
C SER A 58 10.31 -9.06 15.42
N GLY A 59 10.85 -9.03 16.64
CA GLY A 59 10.06 -9.00 17.88
C GLY A 59 9.05 -7.84 17.98
N GLN A 60 9.00 -6.96 16.99
CA GLN A 60 7.98 -5.94 16.82
C GLN A 60 7.25 -6.09 15.47
N THR A 61 5.93 -5.83 15.47
CA THR A 61 5.16 -5.66 14.23
C THR A 61 5.75 -4.48 13.46
N ASN A 62 6.33 -4.75 12.29
CA ASN A 62 6.71 -3.66 11.40
C ASN A 62 5.44 -3.07 10.79
N VAL A 63 5.10 -1.85 11.22
CA VAL A 63 3.93 -1.12 10.74
C VAL A 63 4.18 -0.56 9.33
N LYS A 64 5.45 -0.45 8.93
CA LYS A 64 5.85 0.05 7.61
C LYS A 64 5.40 -0.93 6.53
N PRO A 65 4.63 -0.49 5.53
CA PRO A 65 4.30 -1.32 4.40
C PRO A 65 5.56 -1.69 3.62
N ILE A 66 5.66 -2.97 3.22
CA ILE A 66 6.69 -3.46 2.32
C ILE A 66 6.17 -3.29 0.90
N ARG A 67 6.78 -2.40 0.13
CA ARG A 67 6.43 -2.14 -1.26
C ARG A 67 6.94 -3.28 -2.15
N ILE A 68 6.05 -3.88 -2.93
CA ILE A 68 6.35 -4.89 -3.93
C ILE A 68 6.08 -4.26 -5.30
N SER A 69 7.15 -4.10 -6.08
CA SER A 69 7.02 -3.60 -7.46
C SER A 69 6.41 -4.71 -8.32
N ILE A 70 5.32 -4.39 -9.01
CA ILE A 70 4.63 -5.31 -9.90
C ILE A 70 4.71 -4.80 -11.35
N PRO A 71 4.69 -5.69 -12.36
CA PRO A 71 4.75 -5.29 -13.76
C PRO A 71 3.47 -4.61 -14.24
N HIS A 72 2.33 -5.03 -13.71
CA HIS A 72 0.99 -4.54 -14.06
C HIS A 72 0.34 -3.99 -12.80
N ALA A 73 -0.04 -2.72 -12.82
CA ALA A 73 -0.70 -2.07 -11.69
C ALA A 73 -2.08 -2.69 -11.44
N LEU A 74 -2.44 -2.85 -10.17
CA LEU A 74 -3.75 -3.43 -9.79
C LEU A 74 -4.90 -2.42 -9.86
N VAL A 75 -4.58 -1.12 -9.84
CA VAL A 75 -5.56 -0.05 -9.82
C VAL A 75 -5.15 1.02 -10.82
N ASP A 76 -6.13 1.53 -11.56
CA ASP A 76 -5.94 2.65 -12.46
C ASP A 76 -5.72 3.94 -11.68
N ARG A 77 -4.84 4.81 -12.19
CA ARG A 77 -4.45 6.05 -11.47
C ARG A 77 -5.62 7.04 -11.32
N SER A 78 -6.66 6.91 -12.14
CA SER A 78 -7.83 7.79 -12.11
C SER A 78 -8.77 7.48 -10.95
N ASP A 79 -8.78 6.24 -10.47
CA ASP A 79 -9.75 5.75 -9.48
C ASP A 79 -9.18 5.75 -8.05
N VAL A 80 -7.88 5.98 -7.90
CA VAL A 80 -7.21 6.01 -6.58
C VAL A 80 -7.16 7.42 -6.02
N GLU A 81 -7.69 7.60 -4.82
CA GLU A 81 -7.53 8.84 -4.07
C GLU A 81 -6.35 8.74 -3.09
N VAL A 82 -5.31 9.53 -3.36
CA VAL A 82 -4.06 9.54 -2.59
C VAL A 82 -4.00 10.76 -1.66
N CYS A 83 -3.64 10.52 -0.40
CA CYS A 83 -3.32 11.57 0.57
C CYS A 83 -1.81 11.57 0.87
N LEU A 84 -1.15 12.71 0.67
CA LEU A 84 0.28 12.89 0.92
C LEU A 84 0.51 13.65 2.23
N ILE A 85 1.27 13.05 3.14
CA ILE A 85 1.59 13.64 4.44
C ILE A 85 3.06 14.08 4.44
N VAL A 86 3.28 15.37 4.65
CA VAL A 86 4.61 15.98 4.55
C VAL A 86 4.98 16.73 5.82
N LYS A 87 6.27 17.04 5.94
CA LYS A 87 6.71 18.00 6.95
C LYS A 87 6.23 19.40 6.57
N GLN A 88 5.97 20.24 7.56
CA GLN A 88 5.29 21.53 7.36
C GLN A 88 6.03 22.44 6.35
N GLU A 89 7.36 22.52 6.43
CA GLU A 89 8.15 23.33 5.49
C GLU A 89 8.17 22.78 4.06
N SER A 90 7.82 21.50 3.90
CA SER A 90 7.79 20.86 2.58
C SER A 90 6.43 20.96 1.89
N LYS A 91 5.42 21.55 2.55
CA LYS A 91 4.06 21.62 2.04
C LYS A 91 3.96 22.49 0.78
N GLU A 92 4.50 23.70 0.85
CA GLU A 92 4.36 24.72 -0.20
C GLU A 92 4.93 24.22 -1.54
N TRP A 93 6.19 23.77 -1.55
CA TRP A 93 6.79 23.28 -2.80
C TRP A 93 6.19 21.97 -3.32
N VAL A 94 5.61 21.15 -2.44
CA VAL A 94 4.94 19.91 -2.86
C VAL A 94 3.62 20.23 -3.55
N GLU A 95 2.84 21.19 -3.03
CA GLU A 95 1.66 21.74 -3.70
C GLU A 95 2.07 22.38 -5.04
N GLU A 96 3.15 23.18 -5.02
CA GLU A 96 4.02 23.56 -6.14
C GLU A 96 4.07 22.54 -7.30
N MET A 97 4.64 21.39 -6.96
CA MET A 97 4.92 20.31 -7.90
C MET A 97 3.68 19.55 -8.33
N ILE A 98 2.67 19.42 -7.47
CA ILE A 98 1.41 18.75 -7.84
C ILE A 98 0.69 19.56 -8.90
N ASP A 99 0.66 20.89 -8.78
CA ASP A 99 0.04 21.77 -9.76
C ASP A 99 0.82 21.76 -11.08
N GLN A 100 2.16 21.85 -11.01
CA GLN A 100 3.03 21.81 -12.20
C GLN A 100 2.93 20.47 -12.97
N TYR A 101 2.84 19.34 -12.27
CA TYR A 101 2.78 17.99 -12.85
C TYR A 101 1.41 17.34 -12.65
N SER A 102 0.35 18.13 -12.75
CA SER A 102 -1.03 17.69 -12.51
C SER A 102 -1.44 16.48 -13.34
N GLU A 103 -0.91 16.32 -14.56
CA GLU A 103 -1.13 15.14 -15.41
C GLU A 103 -0.65 13.83 -14.76
N TYR A 104 0.50 13.86 -14.08
CA TYR A 104 1.11 12.68 -13.45
C TYR A 104 0.66 12.49 -11.99
N MET A 105 0.22 13.55 -11.33
CA MET A 105 -0.12 13.57 -9.90
C MET A 105 -1.60 13.84 -9.60
N LYS A 106 -2.49 13.73 -10.60
CA LYS A 106 -3.95 13.87 -10.45
C LYS A 106 -4.58 12.98 -9.37
N CYS A 107 -3.95 11.84 -9.06
CA CYS A 107 -4.35 10.92 -8.01
C CYS A 107 -4.13 11.51 -6.60
N VAL A 108 -3.21 12.47 -6.43
CA VAL A 108 -2.95 13.13 -5.15
C VAL A 108 -4.01 14.21 -4.93
N LYS A 109 -5.00 13.91 -4.07
CA LYS A 109 -6.12 14.80 -3.78
C LYS A 109 -5.84 15.79 -2.66
N LYS A 110 -4.99 15.42 -1.71
CA LYS A 110 -4.74 16.24 -0.53
C LYS A 110 -3.31 16.12 -0.02
N VAL A 111 -2.73 17.28 0.32
CA VAL A 111 -1.44 17.39 1.00
C VAL A 111 -1.68 17.87 2.43
N ILE A 112 -1.21 17.10 3.42
CA ILE A 112 -1.41 17.40 4.84
C ILE A 112 -0.04 17.55 5.51
N GLY A 113 0.16 18.67 6.21
CA GLY A 113 1.31 18.86 7.08
C GLY A 113 1.15 18.10 8.41
N LEU A 114 2.26 17.63 8.99
CA LEU A 114 2.22 16.87 10.25
C LEU A 114 1.51 17.62 11.40
N ASP A 115 1.69 18.93 11.51
CA ASP A 115 1.05 19.73 12.56
C ASP A 115 -0.45 19.87 12.33
N ASN A 116 -0.86 20.05 11.06
CA ASN A 116 -2.26 20.07 10.67
C ASN A 116 -2.93 18.71 10.91
N LEU A 117 -2.21 17.61 10.69
CA LEU A 117 -2.70 16.27 11.00
C LEU A 117 -3.01 16.13 12.50
N ARG A 118 -2.11 16.60 13.37
CA ARG A 118 -2.30 16.54 14.83
C ARG A 118 -3.44 17.44 15.32
N LYS A 119 -3.58 18.63 14.74
CA LYS A 119 -4.62 19.60 15.11
C LYS A 119 -6.01 19.20 14.61
N ASN A 120 -6.13 18.85 13.33
CA ASN A 120 -7.42 18.66 12.66
C ASN A 120 -7.91 17.21 12.67
N TYR A 121 -7.01 16.24 12.88
CA TYR A 121 -7.33 14.80 12.87
C TYR A 121 -6.89 14.12 14.16
N GLY A 122 -6.93 14.82 15.30
CA GLY A 122 -6.60 14.24 16.60
C GLY A 122 -7.71 13.36 17.17
N ARG A 123 -8.99 13.66 16.85
CA ARG A 123 -10.14 12.92 17.38
C ARG A 123 -10.30 11.56 16.70
N TYR A 124 -10.98 10.64 17.36
CA TYR A 124 -11.20 9.30 16.82
C TYR A 124 -12.02 9.33 15.52
N ASP A 125 -13.11 10.09 15.50
CA ASP A 125 -14.01 10.16 14.34
C ASP A 125 -13.33 10.78 13.13
N GLN A 126 -12.57 11.86 13.33
CA GLN A 126 -11.81 12.53 12.26
C GLN A 126 -10.78 11.60 11.61
N ARG A 127 -10.11 10.76 12.40
CA ARG A 127 -9.17 9.75 11.87
C ARG A 127 -9.88 8.68 11.05
N ARG A 128 -11.07 8.27 11.49
CA ARG A 128 -11.89 7.29 10.77
C ARG A 128 -12.44 7.86 9.46
N GLU A 129 -12.84 9.13 9.47
CA GLU A 129 -13.25 9.86 8.28
C GLU A 129 -12.09 9.95 7.27
N LEU A 130 -10.91 10.41 7.72
CA LEU A 130 -9.71 10.49 6.88
C LEU A 130 -9.37 9.14 6.24
N LEU A 131 -9.44 8.06 7.03
CA LEU A 131 -9.17 6.70 6.58
C LEU A 131 -10.18 6.17 5.54
N SER A 132 -11.41 6.69 5.57
CA SER A 132 -12.48 6.33 4.65
C SER A 132 -12.44 7.15 3.36
N SER A 133 -11.93 8.38 3.41
CA SER A 133 -11.88 9.29 2.25
C SER A 133 -10.75 9.00 1.26
N TYR A 134 -9.74 8.21 1.64
CA TYR A 134 -8.58 7.97 0.80
C TYR A 134 -8.21 6.48 0.76
N ASP A 135 -7.71 6.04 -0.38
CA ASP A 135 -7.30 4.65 -0.62
C ASP A 135 -5.86 4.42 -0.20
N LEU A 136 -4.98 5.36 -0.55
CA LEU A 136 -3.56 5.26 -0.34
C LEU A 136 -3.02 6.49 0.41
N PHE A 137 -2.23 6.23 1.45
CA PHE A 137 -1.51 7.26 2.18
C PHE A 137 -0.03 7.19 1.83
N LEU A 138 0.54 8.32 1.43
CA LEU A 138 1.97 8.50 1.19
C LEU A 138 2.50 9.47 2.24
N ALA A 139 3.75 9.29 2.68
CA ALA A 139 4.35 10.17 3.67
C ALA A 139 5.84 10.37 3.44
N ASP A 140 6.38 11.50 3.88
CA ASP A 140 7.84 11.69 3.92
C ASP A 140 8.48 10.67 4.90
N ASP A 141 9.53 9.97 4.45
CA ASP A 141 10.27 8.98 5.24
C ASP A 141 10.74 9.55 6.60
N ARG A 142 11.06 10.85 6.66
CA ARG A 142 11.51 11.54 7.88
C ARG A 142 10.45 11.60 8.99
N ILE A 143 9.17 11.63 8.64
CA ILE A 143 8.07 11.80 9.60
C ILE A 143 7.38 10.48 9.97
N ILE A 144 7.69 9.37 9.29
CA ILE A 144 7.07 8.05 9.50
C ILE A 144 7.01 7.65 10.99
N PRO A 145 8.09 7.78 11.79
CA PRO A 145 8.05 7.41 13.21
C PRO A 145 7.03 8.25 14.00
N MET A 146 6.87 9.53 13.64
CA MET A 146 5.93 10.46 14.27
C MET A 146 4.48 10.21 13.85
N LEU A 147 4.26 9.63 12.66
CA LEU A 147 2.92 9.32 12.15
C LEU A 147 2.26 8.15 12.89
N ARG A 148 3.05 7.22 13.43
CA ARG A 148 2.51 6.10 14.22
C ARG A 148 1.71 6.59 15.42
N SER A 149 2.17 7.63 16.12
CA SER A 149 1.44 8.21 17.25
C SER A 149 0.28 9.11 16.79
N ALA A 150 0.43 9.85 15.69
CA ALA A 150 -0.59 10.78 15.20
C ALA A 150 -1.82 10.05 14.60
N LEU A 151 -1.61 9.06 13.73
CA LEU A 151 -2.71 8.36 13.03
C LEU A 151 -3.42 7.33 13.92
N GLY A 152 -2.77 6.87 14.99
CA GLY A 152 -3.32 5.89 15.93
C GLY A 152 -3.50 4.48 15.35
N ASN A 153 -4.11 3.60 16.15
CA ASN A 153 -4.17 2.16 15.86
C ASN A 153 -5.08 1.78 14.69
N LYS A 154 -6.13 2.56 14.41
CA LYS A 154 -7.11 2.22 13.35
C LYS A 154 -6.48 2.16 11.95
N PHE A 155 -5.50 3.01 11.67
CA PHE A 155 -4.74 2.96 10.41
C PHE A 155 -3.92 1.68 10.28
N ILE A 156 -3.38 1.17 11.40
CA ILE A 156 -2.60 -0.06 11.46
C ILE A 156 -3.52 -1.28 11.30
N GLU A 157 -4.65 -1.29 12.01
CA GLU A 157 -5.66 -2.36 11.92
C GLU A 157 -6.19 -2.50 10.49
N ARG A 158 -6.45 -1.39 9.80
CA ARG A 158 -6.94 -1.38 8.42
C ARG A 158 -5.86 -1.53 7.37
N LYS A 159 -4.60 -1.78 7.75
CA LYS A 159 -3.46 -1.92 6.82
C LYS A 159 -3.38 -0.77 5.81
N LYS A 160 -3.66 0.46 6.25
CA LYS A 160 -3.56 1.69 5.44
C LYS A 160 -2.51 2.64 6.01
N PHE A 161 -1.47 2.09 6.65
CA PHE A 161 -0.39 2.90 7.20
C PHE A 161 0.40 3.58 6.06
N PRO A 162 0.80 4.87 6.20
CA PRO A 162 1.41 5.61 5.10
C PRO A 162 2.70 4.97 4.57
N VAL A 163 2.82 4.98 3.24
CA VAL A 163 3.99 4.50 2.51
C VAL A 163 5.05 5.60 2.48
N PRO A 164 6.31 5.30 2.84
CA PRO A 164 7.37 6.29 2.82
C PRO A 164 7.79 6.66 1.40
N LEU A 165 7.92 7.95 1.17
CA LEU A 165 8.51 8.56 0.00
C LEU A 165 9.72 9.38 0.43
N LYS A 166 10.78 9.31 -0.38
CA LYS A 166 11.96 10.16 -0.20
C LYS A 166 11.73 11.48 -0.94
N LEU A 167 11.54 12.56 -0.20
CA LEU A 167 11.34 13.91 -0.73
C LEU A 167 12.65 14.67 -0.97
N THR A 168 13.76 13.98 -1.26
CA THR A 168 15.10 14.59 -1.36
C THR A 168 15.28 15.48 -2.60
N LYS A 169 14.60 15.17 -3.70
CA LYS A 169 14.71 15.90 -4.99
C LYS A 169 13.32 16.19 -5.53
N LYS A 170 13.05 17.45 -5.89
CA LYS A 170 11.74 17.90 -6.39
C LYS A 170 11.31 17.14 -7.65
N GLU A 171 12.22 17.00 -8.61
CA GLU A 171 11.98 16.34 -9.91
C GLU A 171 11.65 14.84 -9.81
N VAL A 172 12.05 14.18 -8.71
CA VAL A 172 11.85 12.73 -8.54
C VAL A 172 10.48 12.44 -7.91
N LEU A 173 9.82 13.45 -7.34
CA LEU A 173 8.53 13.29 -6.67
C LEU A 173 7.44 12.67 -7.59
N PRO A 174 7.20 13.14 -8.82
CA PRO A 174 6.17 12.57 -9.69
C PRO A 174 6.41 11.08 -9.97
N LEU A 175 7.68 10.72 -10.24
CA LEU A 175 8.08 9.33 -10.48
C LEU A 175 7.92 8.46 -9.23
N ALA A 176 8.22 9.01 -8.05
CA ALA A 176 8.08 8.31 -6.79
C ALA A 176 6.61 8.03 -6.46
N VAL A 177 5.72 9.01 -6.70
CA VAL A 177 4.26 8.85 -6.55
C VAL A 177 3.74 7.80 -7.53
N LYS A 178 4.10 7.91 -8.82
CA LYS A 178 3.74 6.91 -9.84
C LYS A 178 4.10 5.49 -9.41
N ARG A 179 5.34 5.28 -9.00
CA ARG A 179 5.83 3.96 -8.52
C ARG A 179 5.14 3.48 -7.25
N ALA A 180 4.62 4.40 -6.43
CA ALA A 180 3.90 4.03 -5.22
C ALA A 180 2.45 3.62 -5.53
N VAL A 181 1.80 4.25 -6.50
CA VAL A 181 0.45 3.88 -6.93
C VAL A 181 0.45 2.56 -7.71
N GLU A 182 1.45 2.33 -8.56
CA GLU A 182 1.56 1.12 -9.38
C GLU A 182 2.00 -0.13 -8.59
N ALA A 183 2.48 0.03 -7.35
CA ALA A 183 2.98 -1.07 -6.54
C ALA A 183 1.87 -1.71 -5.69
N THR A 184 2.07 -2.98 -5.31
CA THR A 184 1.27 -3.62 -4.26
C THR A 184 2.02 -3.58 -2.94
N TYR A 185 1.29 -3.67 -1.82
CA TYR A 185 1.84 -3.55 -0.49
C TYR A 185 1.58 -4.79 0.35
N MET A 186 2.63 -5.21 1.04
CA MET A 186 2.59 -6.31 2.00
C MET A 186 2.80 -5.78 3.41
N TYR A 187 1.99 -6.25 4.35
CA TYR A 187 2.09 -5.91 5.77
C TYR A 187 2.57 -7.11 6.55
N GLN A 188 3.63 -6.94 7.33
CA GLN A 188 4.18 -8.00 8.16
C GLN A 188 3.29 -8.22 9.39
N THR A 189 2.79 -9.45 9.53
CA THR A 189 1.99 -9.88 10.69
C THR A 189 2.90 -10.52 11.73
N ARG A 190 2.39 -10.70 12.96
CA ARG A 190 3.08 -11.46 14.02
C ARG A 190 2.93 -12.97 13.89
N GLY A 191 2.20 -13.43 12.87
CA GLY A 191 1.93 -14.85 12.64
C GLY A 191 2.81 -15.45 11.56
N THR A 192 2.50 -16.69 11.22
CA THR A 192 3.09 -17.43 10.11
C THR A 192 2.36 -17.20 8.78
N SER A 193 1.24 -16.48 8.77
CA SER A 193 0.46 -16.22 7.56
C SER A 193 0.47 -14.75 7.18
N MET A 194 0.70 -14.48 5.90
CA MET A 194 0.72 -13.15 5.30
C MET A 194 -0.09 -13.16 4.01
N SER A 195 -0.72 -12.05 3.67
CA SER A 195 -1.52 -11.94 2.44
C SER A 195 -1.20 -10.67 1.67
N VAL A 196 -1.21 -10.78 0.34
CA VAL A 196 -0.94 -9.67 -0.59
C VAL A 196 -1.97 -9.71 -1.71
N ARG A 197 -2.53 -8.55 -2.06
CA ARG A 197 -3.43 -8.40 -3.21
C ARG A 197 -2.61 -8.52 -4.49
N ALA A 198 -3.06 -9.37 -5.41
CA ALA A 198 -2.35 -9.71 -6.65
C ALA A 198 -3.19 -9.50 -7.91
N GLY A 199 -4.49 -9.24 -7.77
CA GLY A 199 -5.40 -8.98 -8.88
C GLY A 199 -6.72 -8.40 -8.38
N ASN A 200 -7.48 -7.84 -9.31
CA ASN A 200 -8.89 -7.50 -9.18
C ASN A 200 -9.67 -8.35 -10.18
#